data_AF-A0A3D5EKB4-F1
#
_entry.id   AF-A0A3D5EKB4-F1
#
_cell.length_a   1.000
_cell.length_b   1.000
_cell.length_c   1.000
_cell.angle_alpha   90.00
_cell.angle_beta   90.00
_cell.angle_gamma   90.00
#
_symmetry.space_group_name_H-M   'P 1'
#
loop_
_entity.id
_entity.type
_entity.pdbx_description
1 polymer ?
#
loop_
_entity_poly.entity_id
_entity_poly.type
_entity_poly.pdbx_seq_one_letter_code
_entity_poly.pdbx_strand_id
1 'polypeptide(L)' 'MDKATRASKQYRSGGKFARRPSLKEQGYDIANGKVKTCVECGNQQRPVMNTWICQECGHQH' A
#
# COMPACT_ATOMS: atom_id res chain seq x y z
N MET A 1 -3.37 37.69 6.58
CA MET A 1 -3.43 36.24 6.32
C MET A 1 -2.13 35.88 5.64
N ASP A 2 -1.22 35.15 6.27
CA ASP A 2 -0.10 34.55 5.52
C ASP A 2 0.44 33.34 6.28
N LYS A 3 -0.10 32.17 5.91
CA LYS A 3 0.27 30.86 6.46
C LYS A 3 0.18 29.82 5.35
N ALA A 4 0.63 30.17 4.15
CA ALA A 4 0.41 29.33 2.98
C ALA A 4 1.46 29.55 1.90
N THR A 5 2.74 29.34 2.19
CA THR A 5 3.62 28.94 1.07
C THR A 5 4.73 28.01 1.51
N ARG A 6 4.64 26.78 1.03
CA ARG A 6 5.73 25.81 0.92
C ARG A 6 6.38 25.44 2.24
N ALA A 7 5.76 24.47 2.92
CA ALA A 7 6.53 23.39 3.51
C ALA A 7 7.40 22.79 2.40
N SER A 8 8.63 23.29 2.31
CA SER A 8 9.68 22.75 1.46
C SER A 8 9.87 21.31 1.87
N LYS A 9 9.25 20.37 1.14
CA LYS A 9 9.54 18.93 1.23
C LYS A 9 10.94 18.71 0.67
N GLN A 10 11.95 19.23 1.35
CA GLN A 10 13.34 18.96 1.06
C GLN A 10 13.66 17.58 1.61
N TYR A 11 13.25 16.54 0.88
CA TYR A 11 13.78 15.21 1.04
C TYR A 11 15.19 15.22 0.45
N ARG A 12 16.22 15.28 1.30
CA ARG A 12 17.60 15.15 0.86
C ARG A 12 17.82 13.75 0.29
N SER A 13 18.46 13.70 -0.86
CA SER A 13 18.80 12.49 -1.61
C SER A 13 19.89 11.69 -0.88
N GLY A 14 19.49 10.57 -0.26
CA GLY A 14 20.38 9.53 0.26
C GLY A 14 20.85 9.71 1.72
N GLY A 15 20.93 8.59 2.44
CA GLY A 15 21.43 8.49 3.82
C GLY A 15 20.40 7.97 4.82
N LYS A 16 20.80 7.82 6.10
CA LYS A 16 19.97 7.30 7.21
C LYS A 16 18.69 8.10 7.51
N PHE A 17 18.56 9.28 6.91
CA PHE A 17 17.42 10.20 7.05
C PHE A 17 16.58 10.32 5.76
N ALA A 18 16.89 9.53 4.72
CA ALA A 18 16.06 9.47 3.52
C ALA A 18 14.72 8.82 3.87
N ARG A 19 13.62 9.43 3.42
CA ARG A 19 12.29 8.84 3.54
C ARG A 19 12.25 7.54 2.75
N ARG A 20 11.89 6.44 3.41
CA ARG A 20 11.59 5.18 2.73
C ARG A 20 10.37 5.39 1.84
N PRO A 21 10.41 4.99 0.56
CA PRO A 21 9.25 5.10 -0.30
C PRO A 21 8.15 4.18 0.26
N SER A 22 6.93 4.71 0.36
CA SER A 22 5.76 3.89 0.67
C SER A 22 5.55 2.82 -0.40
N LEU A 23 4.84 1.74 -0.08
CA LEU A 23 4.52 0.69 -1.06
C LEU A 23 3.82 1.28 -2.31
N LYS A 24 3.00 2.32 -2.14
CA LYS A 24 2.36 3.03 -3.25
C LYS A 24 3.37 3.77 -4.13
N GLU A 25 4.38 4.39 -3.53
CA GLU A 25 5.48 5.05 -4.25
C GLU A 25 6.42 4.06 -4.95
N GLN A 26 6.48 2.82 -4.47
CA GLN A 26 7.19 1.72 -5.11
C GLN A 26 6.38 1.07 -6.26
N GLY A 27 5.14 1.53 -6.52
CA GLY A 27 4.29 1.02 -7.59
C GLY A 27 3.44 -0.20 -7.22
N TYR A 28 3.38 -0.60 -5.95
CA TYR A 28 2.49 -1.68 -5.52
C TYR A 28 1.03 -1.21 -5.50
N ASP A 29 0.15 -2.06 -6.01
CA ASP A 29 -1.29 -1.85 -5.94
C ASP A 29 -1.84 -2.39 -4.60
N ILE A 30 -2.23 -1.47 -3.70
CA ILE A 30 -2.56 -1.78 -2.30
C ILE A 30 -4.07 -1.85 -2.12
N ALA A 31 -4.56 -2.87 -1.41
CA ALA A 31 -5.98 -2.99 -1.11
C ALA A 31 -6.47 -1.99 -0.03
N ASN A 32 -5.59 -1.15 0.53
CA ASN A 32 -5.87 -0.14 1.57
C ASN A 32 -6.71 -0.67 2.75
N GLY A 33 -6.45 -1.91 3.19
CA GLY A 33 -7.18 -2.54 4.30
C GLY A 33 -8.63 -2.92 3.99
N LYS A 34 -9.04 -2.89 2.72
CA LYS A 34 -10.35 -3.38 2.29
C LYS A 34 -10.42 -4.90 2.50
N VAL A 35 -11.55 -5.35 3.04
CA VAL A 35 -11.90 -6.77 3.03
C VAL A 35 -12.19 -7.17 1.59
N LYS A 36 -11.58 -8.26 1.13
CA LYS A 36 -11.86 -8.91 -0.15
C LYS A 36 -12.39 -10.31 0.09
N THR A 37 -13.36 -10.71 -0.72
CA THR A 37 -13.91 -12.06 -0.70
C THR A 37 -13.23 -12.89 -1.79
N CYS A 38 -12.75 -14.08 -1.42
CA CYS A 38 -12.25 -15.04 -2.39
C CYS A 38 -13.40 -15.53 -3.27
N VAL A 39 -13.20 -15.49 -4.59
CA VAL A 39 -14.21 -15.91 -5.57
C VAL A 39 -14.42 -17.43 -5.56
N GLU A 40 -13.36 -18.20 -5.26
CA GLU A 40 -13.44 -19.67 -5.25
C GLU A 40 -14.08 -20.24 -3.99
N CYS A 41 -13.63 -19.81 -2.80
CA CYS A 41 -14.06 -20.41 -1.53
C CYS A 41 -14.98 -19.51 -0.69
N GLY A 42 -15.22 -18.27 -1.14
CA GLY A 42 -16.04 -17.30 -0.40
C GLY A 42 -15.39 -16.73 0.85
N ASN A 43 -14.14 -17.12 1.19
CA ASN A 43 -13.51 -16.64 2.41
C ASN A 43 -13.16 -15.15 2.32
N GLN A 44 -13.36 -14.42 3.41
CA GLN A 44 -13.06 -13.00 3.50
C GLN A 44 -11.67 -12.76 4.11
N GLN A 45 -10.82 -12.04 3.38
CA GLN A 45 -9.46 -11.73 3.81
C GLN A 45 -9.16 -10.25 3.64
N ARG A 46 -8.14 -9.74 4.35
CA ARG A 46 -7.68 -8.34 4.25
C ARG A 46 -6.26 -8.31 3.67
N PRO A 47 -6.11 -8.57 2.36
CA PRO A 47 -4.79 -8.61 1.76
C PRO A 47 -4.15 -7.22 1.78
N VAL A 48 -2.82 -7.16 1.86
CA VAL A 48 -2.08 -5.89 1.77
C VAL A 48 -2.11 -5.37 0.34
N MET A 49 -1.92 -6.26 -0.64
CA MET A 49 -1.92 -5.94 -2.06
C MET A 49 -3.24 -6.35 -2.74
N ASN A 50 -3.55 -5.74 -3.87
CA ASN A 50 -4.72 -6.10 -4.65
C ASN A 50 -4.57 -7.46 -5.32
N THR A 51 -3.34 -7.86 -5.64
CA THR A 51 -2.94 -9.21 -6.02
C THR A 51 -2.59 -10.00 -4.75
N TRP A 52 -3.26 -11.12 -4.50
CA TRP A 52 -3.08 -11.90 -3.26
C TRP A 52 -3.48 -13.36 -3.45
N ILE A 53 -2.91 -14.24 -2.63
CA ILE A 53 -3.27 -15.66 -2.60
C ILE A 53 -4.17 -15.90 -1.40
N CYS A 54 -5.33 -16.50 -1.63
CA CYS A 54 -6.24 -16.90 -0.56
C CYS A 54 -5.58 -17.94 0.34
N GLN A 55 -5.47 -17.65 1.62
CA GLN A 55 -4.78 -18.55 2.56
C GLN A 55 -5.58 -19.85 2.85
N GLU A 56 -6.88 -19.88 2.55
CA GLU A 56 -7.71 -21.06 2.81
C GLU A 56 -7.68 -22.06 1.64
N CYS A 57 -7.78 -21.57 0.40
CA CYS A 57 -7.91 -22.43 -0.78
C CYS A 57 -6.74 -22.33 -1.76
N GLY A 58 -5.79 -21.42 -1.52
CA GLY A 58 -4.61 -21.23 -2.38
C GLY A 58 -4.89 -20.49 -3.70
N HIS A 59 -6.12 -20.02 -3.94
CA HIS A 59 -6.46 -19.32 -5.18
C HIS A 59 -5.81 -17.93 -5.28
N GLN A 60 -5.35 -17.56 -6.47
CA GLN A 60 -4.68 -16.29 -6.74
C GLN A 60 -5.65 -15.25 -7.31
N HIS A 61 -5.72 -14.09 -6.65
CA HIS A 61 -6.46 -12.89 -7.02
C HIS A 61 -5.53 -11.77 -7.50
#